data_AF-A0AA44WCD1-F1
#
_entry.id   AF-A0AA44WCD1-F1
#
_cell.length_a   1.000
_cell.length_b   1.000
_cell.length_c   1.000
_cell.angle_alpha   90.00
_cell.angle_beta   90.00
_cell.angle_gamma   90.00
#
_symmetry.space_group_name_H-M   'P 1'
#
loop_
_entity.id
_entity.type
_entity.pdbx_description
1 polymer ?
#
loop_
_entity_poly.entity_id
_entity_poly.type
_entity_poly.pdbx_seq_one_letter_code
_entity_poly.pdbx_strand_id
1 'polypeptide(L)'
;MQLARHQKANGSSEAVPDEKYIAGEALDHWLAGSSTTPDALSWLLYELSRPENALRQQRLQQELRAASITPESPPHIHDLTKLTYLDCVLRETLRRHPPTPFSLTRKARSGGMTVDGHFVPGGARVSVQSVSLHMDPDVFHEPNDWNPERWDISRASPQFKDMQKSFWPFGSGPRMCIGMQ
;
A
#
# COMPACT_ATOMS: atom_id res chain seq x y z
N MET A 1 16.00 -21.97 3.06
CA MET A 1 16.67 -23.29 2.89
C MET A 1 15.72 -24.48 2.70
N GLN A 2 14.45 -24.46 3.16
CA GLN A 2 13.51 -25.57 2.94
C GLN A 2 13.07 -25.74 1.48
N LEU A 3 12.85 -24.65 0.73
CA LEU A 3 12.42 -24.70 -0.68
C LEU A 3 13.47 -25.30 -1.61
N ALA A 4 14.76 -24.93 -1.46
CA ALA A 4 15.84 -25.53 -2.25
C ALA A 4 16.02 -27.03 -1.92
N ARG A 5 15.81 -27.44 -0.65
CA ARG A 5 15.81 -28.86 -0.27
C ARG A 5 14.61 -29.62 -0.83
N HIS A 6 13.43 -28.99 -0.84
CA HIS A 6 12.22 -29.54 -1.45
C HIS A 6 12.36 -29.71 -2.97
N GLN A 7 12.92 -28.72 -3.66
CA GLN A 7 13.23 -28.82 -5.10
C GLN A 7 14.24 -29.93 -5.39
N LYS A 8 15.29 -30.07 -4.57
CA LYS A 8 16.24 -31.18 -4.70
C LYS A 8 15.60 -32.56 -4.48
N ALA A 9 14.56 -32.65 -3.64
CA ALA A 9 13.83 -33.89 -3.38
C ALA A 9 12.78 -34.21 -4.44
N ASN A 10 12.13 -33.20 -5.02
CA ASN A 10 10.96 -33.37 -5.90
C ASN A 10 11.21 -33.03 -7.38
N GLY A 11 12.41 -32.58 -7.74
CA GLY A 11 12.77 -32.18 -9.09
C GLY A 11 12.33 -30.76 -9.45
N SER A 12 12.72 -30.31 -10.65
CA SER A 12 12.30 -29.03 -11.21
C SER A 12 10.88 -29.09 -11.76
N SER A 13 10.22 -27.93 -11.83
CA SER A 13 8.93 -27.76 -12.51
C SER A 13 8.95 -26.48 -13.34
N GLU A 14 7.97 -26.30 -14.21
CA GLU A 14 7.82 -25.05 -14.96
C GLU A 14 7.64 -23.83 -14.03
N ALA A 15 7.00 -24.02 -12.86
CA ALA A 15 6.77 -22.95 -11.89
C ALA A 15 7.97 -22.66 -10.99
N VAL A 16 8.83 -23.66 -10.73
CA VAL A 16 10.05 -23.51 -9.90
C VAL A 16 11.19 -24.25 -10.62
N PRO A 17 11.80 -23.62 -11.63
CA PRO A 17 12.69 -24.30 -12.57
C PRO A 17 14.06 -24.65 -11.97
N ASP A 18 14.66 -23.76 -11.18
CA ASP A 18 15.98 -23.98 -10.59
C ASP A 18 16.20 -23.22 -9.27
N GLU A 19 17.36 -23.43 -8.65
CA GLU A 19 17.74 -22.77 -7.40
C GLU A 19 17.97 -21.26 -7.59
N LYS A 20 18.35 -20.81 -8.81
CA LYS A 20 18.55 -19.40 -9.12
C LYS A 20 17.24 -18.63 -9.13
N TYR A 21 16.17 -19.23 -9.65
CA TYR A 21 14.82 -18.70 -9.62
C TYR A 21 14.37 -18.48 -8.17
N ILE A 22 14.54 -19.49 -7.30
CA ILE A 22 14.20 -19.37 -5.88
C ILE A 22 15.01 -18.24 -5.22
N ALA A 23 16.30 -18.13 -5.52
CA ALA A 23 17.14 -17.06 -4.99
C ALA A 23 16.71 -15.67 -5.50
N GLY A 24 16.32 -15.57 -6.78
CA GLY A 24 15.80 -14.35 -7.40
C GLY A 24 14.50 -13.88 -6.74
N GLU A 25 13.51 -14.76 -6.61
CA GLU A 25 12.24 -14.45 -5.95
C GLU A 25 12.45 -14.05 -4.48
N ALA A 26 13.36 -14.74 -3.76
CA ALA A 26 13.69 -14.39 -2.39
C ALA A 26 14.35 -13.00 -2.28
N LEU A 27 15.22 -12.64 -3.24
CA LEU A 27 15.82 -11.32 -3.32
C LEU A 27 14.78 -10.25 -3.62
N ASP A 28 13.88 -10.50 -4.57
CA ASP A 28 12.80 -9.58 -4.93
C ASP A 28 11.86 -9.30 -3.74
N HIS A 29 11.46 -10.34 -3.00
CA HIS A 29 10.66 -10.19 -1.79
C HIS A 29 11.39 -9.38 -0.71
N TRP A 30 12.67 -9.66 -0.49
CA TRP A 30 13.47 -8.92 0.48
C TRP A 30 13.61 -7.44 0.09
N LEU A 31 13.92 -7.14 -1.18
CA LEU A 31 14.02 -5.77 -1.69
C LEU A 31 12.69 -5.01 -1.56
N ALA A 32 11.59 -5.64 -1.92
CA ALA A 32 10.26 -5.04 -1.85
C ALA A 32 9.87 -4.68 -0.41
N GLY A 33 10.07 -5.58 0.56
CA GLY A 33 9.68 -5.36 1.95
C GLY A 33 10.67 -4.52 2.77
N SER A 34 11.96 -4.53 2.41
CA SER A 34 13.02 -3.87 3.20
C SER A 34 13.06 -2.35 3.05
N SER A 35 12.48 -1.80 1.98
CA SER A 35 12.48 -0.37 1.70
C SER A 35 11.10 0.28 1.86
N THR A 36 10.05 -0.38 1.38
CA THR A 36 8.71 0.24 1.30
C THR A 36 8.03 0.40 2.68
N THR A 37 8.08 -0.62 3.52
CA THR A 37 7.47 -0.57 4.86
C THR A 37 8.19 0.44 5.78
N PRO A 38 9.53 0.46 5.86
CA PRO A 38 10.22 1.48 6.63
C PRO A 38 9.94 2.90 6.13
N ASP A 39 9.88 3.13 4.81
CA ASP A 39 9.57 4.45 4.25
C ASP A 39 8.16 4.94 4.68
N ALA A 40 7.14 4.07 4.58
CA ALA A 40 5.80 4.39 5.06
C ALA A 40 5.77 4.74 6.56
N LEU A 41 6.50 3.98 7.39
CA LEU A 41 6.58 4.22 8.83
C LEU A 41 7.36 5.51 9.14
N SER A 42 8.41 5.82 8.39
CA SER A 42 9.15 7.06 8.52
C SER A 42 8.27 8.27 8.23
N TRP A 43 7.46 8.24 7.17
CA TRP A 43 6.49 9.30 6.87
C TRP A 43 5.39 9.42 7.92
N LEU A 44 4.89 8.29 8.42
CA LEU A 44 3.91 8.27 9.52
C LEU A 44 4.48 9.00 10.76
N LEU A 45 5.67 8.61 11.19
CA LEU A 45 6.33 9.20 12.36
C LEU A 45 6.66 10.68 12.13
N TYR A 46 7.10 11.03 10.92
CA TYR A 46 7.32 12.43 10.53
C TYR A 46 6.05 13.26 10.70
N GLU A 47 4.93 12.86 10.09
CA GLU A 47 3.67 13.62 10.17
C GLU A 47 3.15 13.72 11.60
N LEU A 48 3.22 12.63 12.39
CA LEU A 48 2.83 12.64 13.80
C LEU A 48 3.74 13.49 14.69
N SER A 49 4.99 13.72 14.30
CA SER A 49 5.95 14.54 15.06
C SER A 49 5.76 16.05 14.87
N ARG A 50 5.01 16.45 13.85
CA ARG A 50 4.79 17.86 13.51
C ARG A 50 3.89 18.55 14.54
N PRO A 51 4.24 19.75 15.04
CA PRO A 51 3.45 20.45 16.06
C PRO A 51 1.96 20.65 15.69
N GLU A 52 1.68 20.94 14.42
CA GLU A 52 0.33 21.10 13.87
C GLU A 52 -0.52 19.82 13.93
N ASN A 53 0.12 18.64 14.07
CA ASN A 53 -0.54 17.34 14.17
C ASN A 53 -0.57 16.79 15.60
N ALA A 54 -0.18 17.58 16.61
CA ALA A 54 -0.14 17.13 18.01
C ALA A 54 -1.49 16.58 18.51
N LEU A 55 -2.63 17.20 18.12
CA LEU A 55 -3.96 16.71 18.48
C LEU A 55 -4.27 15.34 17.85
N ARG A 56 -3.82 15.11 16.60
CA ARG A 56 -3.98 13.83 15.91
C ARG A 56 -3.15 12.74 16.57
N GLN A 57 -1.91 13.06 16.92
CA GLN A 57 -1.05 12.17 17.70
C GLN A 57 -1.68 11.82 19.05
N GLN A 58 -2.21 12.81 19.77
CA GLN A 58 -2.89 12.59 21.06
C GLN A 58 -4.12 11.69 20.90
N ARG A 59 -4.93 11.92 19.86
CA ARG A 59 -6.12 11.11 19.54
C ARG A 59 -5.75 9.66 19.24
N LEU A 60 -4.71 9.42 18.44
CA LEU A 60 -4.21 8.07 18.17
C LEU A 60 -3.75 7.37 19.45
N GLN A 61 -2.98 8.07 20.30
CA GLN A 61 -2.55 7.51 21.58
C GLN A 61 -3.73 7.21 22.53
N GLN A 62 -4.79 8.03 22.51
CA GLN A 62 -6.00 7.77 23.28
C GLN A 62 -6.71 6.49 22.80
N GLU A 63 -6.83 6.28 21.49
CA GLU A 63 -7.41 5.05 20.92
C GLU A 63 -6.59 3.81 21.34
N LEU A 64 -5.27 3.88 21.22
CA LEU A 64 -4.38 2.79 21.64
C LEU A 64 -4.52 2.46 23.13
N ARG A 65 -4.53 3.48 24.00
CA ARG A 65 -4.73 3.30 25.45
C ARG A 65 -6.11 2.74 25.77
N ALA A 66 -7.16 3.19 25.10
CA ALA A 66 -8.51 2.67 25.29
C ALA A 66 -8.60 1.19 24.92
N ALA A 67 -7.81 0.74 23.95
CA ALA A 67 -7.66 -0.67 23.59
C ALA A 67 -6.67 -1.45 24.49
N SER A 68 -6.15 -0.83 25.56
CA SER A 68 -5.16 -1.43 26.46
C SER A 68 -3.85 -1.84 25.77
N ILE A 69 -3.49 -1.14 24.69
CA ILE A 69 -2.25 -1.38 23.97
C ILE A 69 -1.15 -0.50 24.57
N THR A 70 -0.14 -1.15 25.17
CA THR A 70 1.02 -0.48 25.75
C THR A 70 2.30 -1.20 25.34
N PRO A 71 3.49 -0.60 25.51
CA PRO A 71 4.77 -1.29 25.27
C PRO A 71 4.91 -2.61 26.06
N GLU A 72 4.33 -2.68 27.26
CA GLU A 72 4.34 -3.85 28.15
C GLU A 72 3.27 -4.88 27.78
N SER A 73 2.24 -4.47 27.03
CA SER A 73 1.15 -5.32 26.56
C SER A 73 0.95 -5.11 25.05
N PRO A 74 1.81 -5.73 24.21
CA PRO A 74 1.74 -5.57 22.77
C PRO A 74 0.45 -6.19 22.22
N PRO A 75 -0.15 -5.59 21.17
CA PRO A 75 -1.42 -6.05 20.63
C PRO A 75 -1.24 -7.35 19.83
N HIS A 76 -2.29 -8.16 19.75
CA HIS A 76 -2.39 -9.13 18.67
C HIS A 76 -2.78 -8.41 17.37
N ILE A 77 -2.41 -8.96 16.21
CA ILE A 77 -2.70 -8.34 14.92
C ILE A 77 -4.20 -8.07 14.71
N HIS A 78 -5.06 -8.94 15.24
CA HIS A 78 -6.52 -8.81 15.20
C HIS A 78 -7.07 -7.69 16.09
N ASP A 79 -6.31 -7.20 17.06
CA ASP A 79 -6.73 -6.07 17.88
C ASP A 79 -6.49 -4.76 17.14
N LEU A 80 -5.42 -4.69 16.34
CA LEU A 80 -5.12 -3.54 15.49
C LEU A 80 -6.21 -3.28 14.44
N THR A 81 -6.86 -4.33 13.91
CA THR A 81 -7.91 -4.17 12.89
C THR A 81 -9.20 -3.51 13.42
N LYS A 82 -9.34 -3.40 14.75
CA LYS A 82 -10.50 -2.76 15.39
C LYS A 82 -10.27 -1.25 15.62
N LEU A 83 -9.04 -0.78 15.47
CA LEU A 83 -8.64 0.61 15.73
C LEU A 83 -8.94 1.46 14.50
N THR A 84 -10.04 2.21 14.59
CA THR A 84 -10.58 2.94 13.44
C THR A 84 -9.73 4.15 13.10
N TYR A 85 -9.26 4.88 14.11
CA TYR A 85 -8.44 6.06 13.89
C TYR A 85 -7.02 5.68 13.44
N LEU A 86 -6.46 4.58 13.94
CA LEU A 86 -5.23 4.00 13.38
C LEU A 86 -5.37 3.69 11.87
N ASP A 87 -6.48 3.06 11.42
CA ASP A 87 -6.75 2.83 10.00
C ASP A 87 -6.78 4.15 9.22
N CYS A 88 -7.43 5.18 9.75
CA CYS A 88 -7.47 6.52 9.15
C CYS A 88 -6.07 7.13 8.98
N VAL A 89 -5.24 7.03 10.03
CA VAL A 89 -3.86 7.53 10.05
C VAL A 89 -2.97 6.79 9.05
N LEU A 90 -3.07 5.45 8.98
CA LEU A 90 -2.31 4.63 8.03
C LEU A 90 -2.74 4.92 6.58
N ARG A 91 -4.04 4.99 6.33
CA ARG A 91 -4.58 5.34 5.00
C ARG A 91 -4.11 6.71 4.55
N GLU A 92 -4.18 7.71 5.41
CA GLU A 92 -3.75 9.05 5.02
C GLU A 92 -2.26 9.15 4.79
N THR A 93 -1.45 8.43 5.59
CA THR A 93 0.00 8.36 5.36
C THR A 93 0.29 7.72 4.00
N LEU A 94 -0.31 6.59 3.69
CA LEU A 94 -0.10 5.90 2.40
C LEU A 94 -0.66 6.68 1.20
N ARG A 95 -1.70 7.50 1.40
CA ARG A 95 -2.22 8.41 0.36
C ARG A 95 -1.26 9.56 0.12
N ARG A 96 -0.83 10.24 1.19
CA ARG A 96 -0.02 11.46 1.08
C ARG A 96 1.43 11.16 0.69
N HIS A 97 1.96 10.04 1.19
CA HIS A 97 3.34 9.60 1.04
C HIS A 97 3.40 8.12 0.65
N PRO A 98 2.90 7.74 -0.55
CA PRO A 98 2.99 6.36 -1.01
C PRO A 98 4.46 5.98 -1.23
N PRO A 99 4.97 4.86 -0.68
CA PRO A 99 6.37 4.45 -0.86
C PRO A 99 6.76 4.17 -2.32
N THR A 100 5.76 3.92 -3.17
CA THR A 100 5.92 3.76 -4.61
C THR A 100 5.08 4.79 -5.35
N PRO A 101 5.50 6.08 -5.37
CA PRO A 101 4.74 7.15 -6.02
C PRO A 101 4.83 7.08 -7.55
N PHE A 102 5.81 6.35 -8.06
CA PHE A 102 6.20 6.32 -9.48
C PHE A 102 5.44 5.28 -10.31
N SER A 103 5.57 5.42 -11.63
CA SER A 103 4.95 4.59 -12.66
C SER A 103 5.30 3.10 -12.60
N LEU A 104 4.33 2.26 -12.25
CA LEU A 104 4.43 0.81 -12.35
C LEU A 104 4.20 0.36 -13.80
N THR A 105 5.27 0.33 -14.59
CA THR A 105 5.20 0.06 -16.04
C THR A 105 4.70 -1.35 -16.35
N ARG A 106 3.85 -1.47 -17.37
CA ARG A 106 3.35 -2.71 -17.99
C ARG A 106 3.53 -2.62 -19.50
N LYS A 107 3.49 -3.78 -20.17
CA LYS A 107 3.51 -3.86 -21.63
C LYS A 107 2.12 -4.25 -22.13
N ALA A 108 1.56 -3.47 -23.05
CA ALA A 108 0.29 -3.79 -23.69
C ALA A 108 0.39 -5.13 -24.42
N ARG A 109 -0.66 -5.95 -24.33
CA ARG A 109 -0.71 -7.28 -24.93
C ARG A 109 -0.68 -7.20 -26.47
N SER A 110 -0.31 -8.30 -27.11
CA SER A 110 -0.45 -8.43 -28.56
C SER A 110 -1.89 -8.12 -29.00
N GLY A 111 -2.04 -7.41 -30.11
CA GLY A 111 -3.34 -6.91 -30.59
C GLY A 111 -3.76 -5.53 -30.04
N GLY A 112 -3.08 -5.01 -29.01
CA GLY A 112 -3.42 -3.71 -28.41
C GLY A 112 -4.72 -3.73 -27.60
N MET A 113 -5.13 -2.57 -27.10
CA MET A 113 -6.41 -2.38 -26.39
C MET A 113 -6.85 -0.93 -26.42
N THR A 114 -8.15 -0.69 -26.33
CA THR A 114 -8.71 0.66 -26.16
C THR A 114 -8.89 0.95 -24.68
N VAL A 115 -8.29 2.05 -24.21
CA VAL A 115 -8.41 2.55 -22.83
C VAL A 115 -8.99 3.96 -22.92
N ASP A 116 -10.15 4.17 -22.29
CA ASP A 116 -10.85 5.46 -22.29
C ASP A 116 -10.98 6.07 -23.70
N GLY A 117 -11.43 5.26 -24.67
CA GLY A 117 -11.57 5.66 -26.08
C GLY A 117 -10.27 5.75 -26.89
N HIS A 118 -9.09 5.62 -26.26
CA HIS A 118 -7.80 5.73 -26.92
C HIS A 118 -7.20 4.35 -27.20
N PHE A 119 -6.83 4.09 -28.46
CA PHE A 119 -6.19 2.82 -28.82
C PHE A 119 -4.70 2.81 -28.42
N VAL A 120 -4.33 1.84 -27.59
CA VAL A 120 -2.97 1.56 -27.16
C VAL A 120 -2.44 0.36 -27.97
N PRO A 121 -1.42 0.54 -28.81
CA PRO A 121 -0.91 -0.54 -29.65
C PRO A 121 -0.21 -1.61 -28.82
N GLY A 122 -0.24 -2.85 -29.32
CA GLY A 122 0.46 -3.96 -28.68
C GLY A 122 1.96 -3.70 -28.56
N GLY A 123 2.52 -4.02 -27.40
CA GLY A 123 3.93 -3.76 -27.09
C GLY A 123 4.24 -2.37 -26.54
N ALA A 124 3.28 -1.43 -26.55
CA ALA A 124 3.44 -0.14 -25.88
C ALA A 124 3.71 -0.30 -24.38
N ARG A 125 4.55 0.57 -23.81
CA ARG A 125 4.71 0.70 -22.36
C ARG A 125 3.61 1.60 -21.82
N VAL A 126 2.86 1.08 -20.85
CA VAL A 126 1.81 1.82 -20.15
C VAL A 126 2.13 1.84 -18.66
N SER A 127 1.74 2.89 -17.95
CA SER A 127 1.96 2.99 -16.52
C SER A 127 0.88 3.82 -15.86
N VAL A 128 0.62 3.52 -14.60
CA VAL A 128 -0.21 4.33 -13.71
C VAL A 128 0.63 4.68 -12.50
N GLN A 129 0.46 5.90 -11.99
CA GLN A 129 1.13 6.41 -10.80
C GLN A 129 0.09 6.65 -9.71
N SER A 130 0.35 6.14 -8.52
CA SER A 130 -0.54 6.28 -7.35
C SER A 130 -0.71 7.74 -6.96
N VAL A 131 0.37 8.52 -7.02
CA VAL A 131 0.38 9.93 -6.64
C VAL A 131 -0.63 10.77 -7.43
N SER A 132 -0.87 10.48 -8.72
CA SER A 132 -1.87 11.23 -9.50
C SER A 132 -3.28 11.01 -9.01
N LEU A 133 -3.62 9.79 -8.59
CA LEU A 133 -4.93 9.48 -8.03
C LEU A 133 -5.07 10.06 -6.62
N HIS A 134 -4.00 9.99 -5.84
CA HIS A 134 -3.96 10.43 -4.44
C HIS A 134 -3.97 11.94 -4.27
N MET A 135 -3.57 12.70 -5.32
CA MET A 135 -3.50 14.16 -5.31
C MET A 135 -4.64 14.83 -6.09
N ASP A 136 -5.62 14.07 -6.56
CA ASP A 136 -6.80 14.60 -7.24
C ASP A 136 -7.66 15.41 -6.27
N PRO A 137 -7.78 16.76 -6.42
CA PRO A 137 -8.54 17.61 -5.50
C PRO A 137 -10.06 17.37 -5.58
N ASP A 138 -10.57 16.79 -6.68
CA ASP A 138 -11.99 16.48 -6.81
C ASP A 138 -12.39 15.28 -5.95
N VAL A 139 -11.43 14.40 -5.63
CA VAL A 139 -11.61 13.24 -4.75
C VAL A 139 -11.12 13.52 -3.33
N PHE A 140 -9.97 14.18 -3.20
CA PHE A 140 -9.31 14.48 -1.93
C PHE A 140 -9.20 15.99 -1.74
N HIS A 141 -10.18 16.60 -1.06
CA HIS A 141 -10.10 18.02 -0.67
C HIS A 141 -8.79 18.33 0.07
N GLU A 142 -8.14 19.45 -0.25
CA GLU A 142 -6.81 19.81 0.26
C GLU A 142 -5.83 18.61 0.15
N PRO A 143 -5.53 18.15 -1.07
CA PRO A 143 -4.83 16.87 -1.27
C PRO A 143 -3.40 16.87 -0.72
N ASN A 144 -2.80 18.05 -0.59
CA ASN A 144 -1.45 18.23 -0.06
C ASN A 144 -1.39 18.14 1.47
N ASP A 145 -2.52 18.25 2.15
CA ASP A 145 -2.58 18.20 3.61
C ASP A 145 -2.68 16.76 4.08
N TRP A 146 -1.89 16.43 5.10
CA TRP A 146 -2.01 15.19 5.82
C TRP A 146 -3.16 15.31 6.83
N ASN A 147 -4.32 14.76 6.48
CA ASN A 147 -5.55 14.89 7.25
C ASN A 147 -6.25 13.53 7.46
N PRO A 148 -5.89 12.75 8.49
CA PRO A 148 -6.51 11.45 8.80
C PRO A 148 -8.03 11.50 8.93
N GLU A 149 -8.57 12.62 9.42
CA GLU A 149 -10.02 12.81 9.63
C GLU A 149 -10.83 12.69 8.33
N ARG A 150 -10.21 12.85 7.15
CA ARG A 150 -10.92 12.61 5.88
C ARG A 150 -11.44 11.17 5.74
N TRP A 151 -10.78 10.22 6.40
CA TRP A 151 -11.16 8.81 6.40
C TRP A 151 -12.14 8.46 7.52
N ASP A 152 -12.33 9.36 8.48
CA ASP A 152 -13.20 9.23 9.65
C ASP A 152 -14.65 9.61 9.31
N ILE A 153 -15.16 8.99 8.25
CA ILE A 153 -16.53 9.17 7.75
C ILE A 153 -17.17 7.81 7.53
N SER A 154 -18.50 7.78 7.42
CA SER A 154 -19.21 6.52 7.17
C SER A 154 -18.70 5.84 5.89
N ARG A 155 -18.32 4.56 6.01
CA ARG A 155 -17.91 3.72 4.87
C ARG A 155 -19.01 3.57 3.80
N ALA A 156 -20.26 3.82 4.18
CA ALA A 156 -21.39 3.79 3.25
C ALA A 156 -21.55 5.08 2.44
N SER A 157 -20.92 6.19 2.88
CA SER A 157 -21.03 7.49 2.24
C SER A 157 -20.49 7.48 0.80
N PRO A 158 -21.07 8.27 -0.11
CA PRO A 158 -20.53 8.42 -1.47
C PRO A 158 -19.07 8.88 -1.47
N GLN A 159 -18.75 9.87 -0.63
CA GLN A 159 -17.39 10.42 -0.51
C GLN A 159 -16.36 9.36 -0.10
N PHE A 160 -16.66 8.51 0.89
CA PHE A 160 -15.76 7.42 1.27
C PHE A 160 -15.53 6.46 0.10
N LYS A 161 -16.60 6.10 -0.63
CA LYS A 161 -16.51 5.18 -1.77
C LYS A 161 -15.66 5.74 -2.89
N ASP A 162 -15.75 7.04 -3.16
CA ASP A 162 -14.94 7.69 -4.20
C ASP A 162 -13.47 7.78 -3.78
N MET A 163 -13.18 8.20 -2.55
CA MET A 163 -11.81 8.14 -2.01
C MET A 163 -11.25 6.71 -2.02
N GLN A 164 -12.06 5.70 -1.68
CA GLN A 164 -11.63 4.30 -1.66
C GLN A 164 -11.31 3.75 -3.06
N LYS A 165 -11.98 4.23 -4.12
CA LYS A 165 -11.66 3.86 -5.51
C LYS A 165 -10.31 4.47 -5.95
N SER A 166 -10.03 5.70 -5.53
CA SER A 166 -8.76 6.39 -5.85
C SER A 166 -7.62 6.02 -4.90
N PHE A 167 -7.92 5.36 -3.77
CA PHE A 167 -6.91 4.88 -2.82
C PHE A 167 -6.16 3.66 -3.36
N TRP A 168 -5.07 3.93 -4.08
CA TRP A 168 -4.29 2.94 -4.82
C TRP A 168 -2.80 2.78 -4.39
N PRO A 169 -2.47 2.62 -3.09
CA PRO A 169 -1.06 2.51 -2.66
C PRO A 169 -0.39 1.18 -3.00
N PHE A 170 -1.17 0.12 -3.28
CA PHE A 170 -0.67 -1.24 -3.53
C PHE A 170 -0.89 -1.73 -4.95
N GLY A 171 -1.36 -0.87 -5.86
CA GLY A 171 -1.70 -1.28 -7.21
C GLY A 171 -3.05 -2.01 -7.30
N SER A 172 -3.38 -2.53 -8.49
CA SER A 172 -4.58 -3.34 -8.72
C SER A 172 -4.38 -4.39 -9.82
N GLY A 173 -5.31 -5.34 -9.88
CA GLY A 173 -5.31 -6.41 -10.88
C GLY A 173 -4.24 -7.48 -10.63
N PRO A 174 -3.85 -8.25 -11.67
CA PRO A 174 -2.96 -9.42 -11.54
C PRO A 174 -1.53 -9.10 -11.05
N ARG A 175 -1.18 -7.83 -10.93
CA ARG A 175 0.14 -7.36 -10.49
C ARG A 175 0.01 -6.38 -9.30
N MET A 176 -1.06 -6.50 -8.53
CA MET A 176 -1.20 -5.88 -7.22
C MET A 176 -0.09 -6.39 -6.30
N CYS A 177 0.37 -5.55 -5.37
CA CYS A 177 1.37 -5.90 -4.38
C CYS A 177 0.91 -7.11 -3.55
N ILE A 178 1.72 -8.16 -3.53
CA ILE A 178 1.45 -9.38 -2.75
C ILE A 178 1.67 -9.18 -1.24
N GLY A 179 2.39 -8.12 -0.85
CA GLY A 179 2.71 -7.78 0.54
C GLY A 179 1.69 -6.89 1.25
N MET A 180 0.50 -6.67 0.67
CA MET A 180 -0.57 -5.83 1.25
C MET A 180 -1.23 -6.42 2.52
N GLN A 181 -0.92 -7.67 2.87
CA GLN A 181 -1.61 -8.47 3.89
C GLN A 181 -1.59 -7.85 5.29
#